data_AF-A0A2E5Y6V9-F1
#
_entry.id   AF-A0A2E5Y6V9-F1
#
_cell.length_a   1.000
_cell.length_b   1.000
_cell.length_c   1.000
_cell.angle_alpha   90.00
_cell.angle_beta   90.00
_cell.angle_gamma   90.00
#
_symmetry.space_group_name_H-M   'P 1'
#
loop_
_entity.id
_entity.type
_entity.pdbx_description
1 polymer ?
#
loop_
_entity_poly.entity_id
_entity_poly.type
_entity_poly.pdbx_seq_one_letter_code
_entity_poly.pdbx_strand_id
1 'polypeptide(L)'
;MRTKLKKAMSKISTCIMVLSSLNACTAYQKTYYPPTPVSYDYSEVQYYTQSHGAYDYNLAEDVERRRVNVPASFHVGASASPISAKVRDNTWVNSQNPIGYTILVAEDAQPAVVAKALYQLPKNNRTAEVKRQRFGKTYYQGVYGSYKTKTQALQALETLPDAIKAQAKVEYWQHVQNYE
;
A
#
# COMPACT_ATOMS: atom_id res chain seq x y z
N MET A 1 -37.64 -35.19 -47.60
CA MET A 1 -38.41 -36.36 -47.14
C MET A 1 -37.60 -37.61 -47.46
N ARG A 2 -37.18 -38.36 -46.42
CA ARG A 2 -36.49 -39.69 -46.42
C ARG A 2 -35.05 -39.70 -46.99
N THR A 3 -34.02 -40.38 -46.49
CA THR A 3 -33.61 -41.19 -45.32
C THR A 3 -32.15 -41.61 -45.69
N LYS A 4 -31.12 -41.77 -44.85
CA LYS A 4 -30.92 -42.78 -43.80
C LYS A 4 -29.61 -42.50 -43.04
N LEU A 5 -29.66 -42.85 -41.76
CA LEU A 5 -28.62 -42.95 -40.75
C LEU A 5 -27.85 -44.29 -40.85
N LYS A 6 -26.60 -44.28 -40.38
CA LYS A 6 -25.86 -45.32 -39.60
C LYS A 6 -25.24 -46.56 -40.27
N LYS A 7 -23.92 -46.71 -40.02
CA LYS A 7 -23.21 -47.95 -39.61
C LYS A 7 -21.84 -47.52 -39.05
N ALA A 8 -21.58 -47.44 -37.74
CA ALA A 8 -21.41 -48.47 -36.70
C ALA A 8 -20.14 -49.35 -36.83
N MET A 9 -19.16 -49.02 -35.98
CA MET A 9 -18.33 -49.89 -35.12
C MET A 9 -17.14 -50.71 -35.64
N SER A 10 -16.11 -50.66 -34.79
CA SER A 10 -15.17 -51.73 -34.41
C SER A 10 -13.95 -51.93 -35.31
N LYS A 11 -12.75 -51.56 -34.80
CA LYS A 11 -11.73 -52.53 -34.33
C LYS A 11 -10.79 -51.85 -33.32
N ILE A 12 -10.88 -52.30 -32.06
CA ILE A 12 -9.82 -52.16 -31.06
C ILE A 12 -8.70 -53.11 -31.47
N SER A 13 -7.50 -52.59 -31.73
CA SER A 13 -6.30 -53.41 -31.83
C SER A 13 -5.14 -52.67 -31.18
N THR A 14 -4.91 -53.04 -29.93
CA THR A 14 -3.73 -52.80 -29.10
C THR A 14 -2.44 -53.06 -29.87
N CYS A 15 -1.53 -52.09 -29.88
CA CYS A 15 -0.08 -52.32 -30.02
C CYS A 15 0.66 -51.19 -29.30
N ILE A 16 0.96 -51.48 -28.03
CA ILE A 16 2.00 -50.84 -27.24
C ILE A 16 3.35 -51.25 -27.85
N MET A 17 4.18 -50.27 -28.22
CA MET A 17 5.64 -50.23 -27.97
C MET A 17 6.19 -48.97 -28.65
N VAL A 18 6.50 -47.93 -27.87
CA VAL A 18 7.87 -47.54 -27.47
C VAL A 18 8.75 -47.23 -28.68
N LEU A 19 8.94 -45.95 -28.99
CA LEU A 19 10.17 -45.40 -29.54
C LEU A 19 10.24 -43.89 -29.23
N SER A 20 11.02 -43.59 -28.20
CA SER A 20 11.43 -42.27 -27.78
C SER A 20 12.28 -41.60 -28.86
N SER A 21 11.92 -40.40 -29.31
CA SER A 21 12.87 -39.51 -29.99
C SER A 21 12.53 -38.02 -29.76
N LEU A 22 13.36 -37.40 -28.92
CA LEU A 22 13.91 -36.04 -29.03
C LEU A 22 12.92 -34.90 -29.31
N ASN A 23 12.28 -34.37 -28.26
CA ASN A 23 11.78 -32.99 -28.29
C ASN A 23 12.86 -32.05 -27.72
N ALA A 24 13.57 -31.36 -28.62
CA ALA A 24 14.32 -30.16 -28.28
C ALA A 24 13.31 -29.05 -27.96
N CYS A 25 13.21 -28.64 -26.69
CA CYS A 25 12.45 -27.46 -26.31
C CYS A 25 13.20 -26.21 -26.77
N THR A 26 12.96 -25.75 -27.99
CA THR A 26 13.23 -24.35 -28.34
C THR A 26 12.11 -23.51 -27.73
N ALA A 27 12.35 -22.90 -26.58
CA ALA A 27 11.50 -21.84 -26.07
C ALA A 27 11.70 -20.60 -26.95
N TYR A 28 10.97 -20.52 -28.07
CA TYR A 28 10.80 -19.30 -28.84
C TYR A 28 9.88 -18.36 -28.06
N GLN A 29 10.46 -17.43 -27.28
CA GLN A 29 9.70 -16.35 -26.69
C GLN A 29 9.57 -15.21 -27.70
N LYS A 30 8.42 -15.15 -28.37
CA LYS A 30 7.96 -13.95 -29.07
C LYS A 30 7.56 -12.93 -28.01
N THR A 31 8.37 -11.88 -27.82
CA THR A 31 8.01 -10.73 -26.97
C THR A 31 6.84 -9.99 -27.62
N TYR A 32 5.64 -10.24 -27.13
CA TYR A 32 4.45 -9.46 -27.42
C TYR A 32 4.40 -8.30 -26.42
N TYR A 33 4.64 -7.08 -26.89
CA TYR A 33 4.32 -5.86 -26.13
C TYR A 33 2.83 -5.53 -26.36
N PRO A 34 1.97 -5.56 -25.33
CA PRO A 34 0.78 -4.73 -25.32
C PRO A 34 1.09 -3.40 -24.60
N PRO A 35 0.77 -2.24 -25.20
CA PRO A 35 0.71 -0.98 -24.47
C PRO A 35 -0.71 -0.82 -23.91
N THR A 36 -0.91 -1.02 -22.61
CA THR A 36 -2.08 -0.48 -21.92
C THR A 36 -1.69 0.04 -20.54
N PRO A 37 -2.15 1.25 -20.15
CA PRO A 37 -1.93 1.78 -18.82
C PRO A 37 -2.82 1.04 -17.84
N VAL A 38 -2.24 0.17 -17.01
CA VAL A 38 -2.94 -0.44 -15.88
C VAL A 38 -2.95 0.54 -14.71
N SER A 39 -4.15 0.85 -14.20
CA SER A 39 -4.32 1.51 -12.92
C SER A 39 -3.87 0.56 -11.81
N TYR A 40 -2.84 0.93 -11.07
CA TYR A 40 -2.33 0.13 -9.96
C TYR A 40 -3.34 0.19 -8.81
N ASP A 41 -4.11 -0.88 -8.61
CA ASP A 41 -4.71 -1.16 -7.32
C ASP A 41 -3.59 -1.61 -6.38
N TYR A 42 -3.19 -0.72 -5.47
CA TYR A 42 -2.12 -0.93 -4.50
C TYR A 42 -2.53 -1.81 -3.31
N SER A 43 -3.67 -2.51 -3.41
CA SER A 43 -4.24 -3.33 -2.34
C SER A 43 -3.45 -4.61 -2.06
N GLU A 44 -2.65 -5.13 -3.00
CA GLU A 44 -2.04 -6.47 -2.88
C GLU A 44 -0.55 -6.57 -3.25
N VAL A 45 0.24 -5.52 -3.07
CA VAL A 45 1.71 -5.70 -3.10
C VAL A 45 2.15 -6.36 -1.80
N GLN A 46 2.13 -7.70 -1.78
CA GLN A 46 2.73 -8.55 -0.76
C GLN A 46 4.24 -8.34 -0.80
N TYR A 47 4.73 -7.35 -0.05
CA TYR A 47 6.15 -7.29 0.29
C TYR A 47 6.44 -8.48 1.19
N TYR A 48 7.18 -9.45 0.66
CA TYR A 48 7.57 -10.68 1.33
C TYR A 48 8.01 -10.39 2.77
N THR A 49 7.14 -10.71 3.72
CA THR A 49 7.60 -10.99 5.07
C THR A 49 8.32 -12.32 4.95
N GLN A 50 9.65 -12.34 5.13
CA GLN A 50 10.36 -13.60 5.26
C GLN A 50 9.99 -14.19 6.63
N SER A 51 8.81 -14.81 6.69
CA SER A 51 8.48 -15.85 7.65
C SER A 51 9.55 -16.92 7.47
N HIS A 52 10.46 -17.02 8.43
CA HIS A 52 11.54 -18.01 8.40
C HIS A 52 10.93 -19.41 8.56
N GLY A 53 10.55 -20.01 7.43
CA GLY A 53 10.50 -21.45 7.29
C GLY A 53 11.92 -21.98 7.42
N ALA A 54 12.11 -22.97 8.29
CA ALA A 54 13.40 -23.60 8.52
C ALA A 54 13.88 -24.30 7.24
N TYR A 55 14.78 -23.64 6.52
CA TYR A 55 15.64 -24.27 5.53
C TYR A 55 17.04 -24.30 6.13
N ASP A 56 17.48 -25.51 6.47
CA ASP A 56 18.79 -25.80 7.03
C ASP A 56 19.84 -25.61 5.93
N TYR A 57 20.39 -24.39 5.84
CA TYR A 57 21.66 -24.14 5.19
C TYR A 57 22.71 -24.01 6.27
N ASN A 58 23.46 -25.10 6.45
CA ASN A 58 24.75 -25.10 7.12
C ASN A 58 25.70 -24.15 6.38
N LEU A 59 25.71 -22.88 6.78
CA LEU A 59 26.77 -21.93 6.47
C LEU A 59 27.27 -21.36 7.80
N ALA A 60 28.10 -22.15 8.46
CA ALA A 60 28.97 -21.65 9.51
C ALA A 60 30.01 -20.75 8.86
N GLU A 61 29.94 -19.44 9.13
CA GLU A 61 31.06 -18.52 9.43
C GLU A 61 30.63 -17.07 9.14
N ASP A 62 30.58 -16.29 10.22
CA ASP A 62 30.98 -14.89 10.24
C ASP A 62 30.24 -13.87 9.35
N VAL A 63 28.91 -13.88 9.38
CA VAL A 63 28.15 -12.66 9.01
C VAL A 63 28.20 -11.66 10.17
N GLU A 64 29.38 -11.06 10.31
CA GLU A 64 29.57 -9.79 11.01
C GLU A 64 28.41 -8.87 10.61
N ARG A 65 27.56 -8.50 11.58
CA ARG A 65 26.33 -7.72 11.37
C ARG A 65 26.71 -6.34 10.84
N ARG A 66 26.97 -6.22 9.54
CA ARG A 66 27.20 -4.96 8.84
C ARG A 66 25.92 -4.14 8.96
N ARG A 67 25.88 -3.30 9.99
CA ARG A 67 24.83 -2.32 10.19
C ARG A 67 24.92 -1.35 9.02
N VAL A 68 24.02 -1.50 8.05
CA VAL A 68 23.91 -0.56 6.94
C VAL A 68 23.55 0.80 7.54
N ASN A 69 24.50 1.74 7.50
CA ASN A 69 24.28 3.11 7.96
C ASN A 69 23.48 3.85 6.90
N VAL A 70 22.16 3.75 6.98
CA VAL A 70 21.28 4.50 6.09
C VAL A 70 21.18 5.94 6.63
N PRO A 71 21.39 6.97 5.80
CA PRO A 71 21.19 8.36 6.23
C PRO A 71 19.81 8.54 6.85
N ALA A 72 19.68 9.46 7.80
CA ALA A 72 18.42 9.71 8.53
C ALA A 72 17.22 10.07 7.61
N SER A 73 17.47 10.39 6.35
CA SER A 73 16.44 10.59 5.32
C SER A 73 15.69 9.31 4.93
N PHE A 74 16.27 8.13 5.17
CA PHE A 74 15.60 6.85 4.96
C PHE A 74 14.88 6.41 6.25
N HIS A 75 13.56 6.23 6.16
CA HIS A 75 12.78 5.68 7.26
C HIS A 75 12.98 4.16 7.32
N VAL A 76 13.65 3.71 8.37
CA VAL A 76 13.88 2.30 8.65
C VAL A 76 13.01 1.82 9.81
N GLY A 77 12.57 0.56 9.73
CA GLY A 77 11.87 -0.14 10.82
C GLY A 77 12.84 -0.70 11.86
N ALA A 78 12.31 -1.48 12.82
CA ALA A 78 13.06 -2.01 13.95
C ALA A 78 14.32 -2.82 13.57
N SER A 79 14.35 -3.42 12.38
CA SER A 79 15.46 -4.21 11.84
C SER A 79 16.34 -3.43 10.85
N ALA A 80 16.28 -2.10 10.84
CA ALA A 80 16.93 -1.25 9.83
C ALA A 80 16.43 -1.47 8.38
N SER A 81 15.34 -2.22 8.19
CA SER A 81 14.71 -2.44 6.89
C SER A 81 13.90 -1.22 6.46
N PRO A 82 13.90 -0.84 5.16
CA PRO A 82 13.04 0.23 4.66
C PRO A 82 11.57 -0.03 4.97
N ILE A 83 10.85 0.99 5.46
CA ILE A 83 9.39 0.94 5.64
C ILE A 83 8.71 1.87 4.64
N SER A 84 7.52 1.47 4.16
CA SER A 84 6.75 2.32 3.25
C SER A 84 6.22 3.56 3.97
N ALA A 85 5.98 4.64 3.20
CA ALA A 85 5.37 5.85 3.72
C ALA A 85 4.02 5.56 4.39
N LYS A 86 3.21 4.68 3.80
CA LYS A 86 1.92 4.24 4.35
C LYS A 86 2.06 3.61 5.73
N VAL A 87 3.02 2.69 5.92
CA VAL A 87 3.25 2.05 7.23
C VAL A 87 3.68 3.10 8.26
N ARG A 88 4.64 3.96 7.90
CA ARG A 88 5.13 5.03 8.77
C ARG A 88 4.00 5.97 9.20
N ASP A 89 3.17 6.40 8.26
CA ASP A 89 2.10 7.36 8.50
C ASP A 89 0.98 6.71 9.33
N ASN A 90 0.66 5.43 9.09
CA ASN A 90 -0.23 4.64 9.95
C ASN A 90 0.30 4.54 11.38
N THR A 91 1.58 4.19 11.57
CA THR A 91 2.20 4.13 12.90
C THR A 91 2.11 5.47 13.61
N TRP A 92 2.40 6.57 12.89
CA TRP A 92 2.25 7.91 13.45
C TRP A 92 0.81 8.22 13.84
N VAL A 93 -0.17 8.01 12.97
CA VAL A 93 -1.60 8.26 13.29
C VAL A 93 -2.03 7.49 14.54
N ASN A 94 -1.61 6.23 14.65
CA ASN A 94 -1.99 5.36 15.75
C ASN A 94 -1.26 5.65 17.07
N SER A 95 -0.13 6.36 17.03
CA SER A 95 0.66 6.68 18.23
C SER A 95 0.30 8.03 18.87
N GLN A 96 -0.68 8.74 18.33
CA GLN A 96 -1.00 10.09 18.79
C GLN A 96 -1.77 10.08 20.12
N ASN A 97 -1.63 11.17 20.86
CA ASN A 97 -2.34 11.38 22.10
C ASN A 97 -3.83 11.70 21.81
N PRO A 98 -4.81 10.91 22.28
CA PRO A 98 -6.23 11.15 22.01
C PRO A 98 -6.73 12.53 22.47
N ILE A 99 -6.23 13.02 23.59
CA ILE A 99 -6.58 14.36 24.13
C ILE A 99 -5.76 15.50 23.50
N GLY A 100 -4.86 15.17 22.58
CA GLY A 100 -4.10 16.14 21.80
C GLY A 100 -4.93 16.83 20.73
N TYR A 101 -4.32 17.80 20.08
CA TYR A 101 -4.92 18.60 19.00
C TYR A 101 -4.17 18.37 17.69
N THR A 102 -4.87 18.52 16.58
CA THR A 102 -4.31 18.56 15.23
C THR A 102 -5.05 19.59 14.39
N ILE A 103 -4.53 19.87 13.21
CA ILE A 103 -5.21 20.72 12.24
C ILE A 103 -5.83 19.81 11.18
N LEU A 104 -7.16 19.82 11.09
CA LEU A 104 -7.88 19.22 9.97
C LEU A 104 -7.87 20.22 8.82
N VAL A 105 -7.23 19.85 7.71
CA VAL A 105 -7.02 20.75 6.55
C VAL A 105 -8.01 20.54 5.42
N ALA A 106 -8.64 19.37 5.36
CA ALA A 106 -9.63 19.00 4.36
C ALA A 106 -10.44 17.79 4.85
N GLU A 107 -11.70 17.72 4.45
CA GLU A 107 -12.56 16.55 4.62
C GLU A 107 -13.40 16.39 3.35
N ASP A 108 -13.30 15.24 2.67
CA ASP A 108 -14.02 14.97 1.42
C ASP A 108 -14.31 13.48 1.24
N ALA A 109 -15.31 13.13 0.42
CA ALA A 109 -15.55 11.73 0.03
C ALA A 109 -14.49 11.20 -0.95
N GLN A 110 -13.79 12.10 -1.65
CA GLN A 110 -12.72 11.78 -2.59
C GLN A 110 -11.35 11.95 -1.93
N PRO A 111 -10.55 10.87 -1.80
CA PRO A 111 -9.21 10.96 -1.19
C PRO A 111 -8.28 11.88 -1.98
N ALA A 112 -8.42 11.96 -3.31
CA ALA A 112 -7.59 12.82 -4.15
C ALA A 112 -7.70 14.32 -3.78
N VAL A 113 -8.87 14.79 -3.35
CA VAL A 113 -9.08 16.18 -2.90
C VAL A 113 -8.30 16.44 -1.62
N VAL A 114 -8.37 15.50 -0.68
CA VAL A 114 -7.63 15.56 0.59
C VAL A 114 -6.13 15.51 0.36
N ALA A 115 -5.65 14.59 -0.48
CA ALA A 115 -4.24 14.49 -0.85
C ALA A 115 -3.71 15.78 -1.49
N LYS A 116 -4.50 16.43 -2.36
CA LYS A 116 -4.14 17.71 -2.97
C LYS A 116 -3.94 18.80 -1.92
N ALA A 117 -4.81 18.85 -0.90
CA ALA A 117 -4.66 19.79 0.21
C ALA A 117 -3.39 19.50 1.03
N LEU A 118 -3.14 18.23 1.37
CA LEU A 118 -1.95 17.81 2.11
C LEU A 118 -0.64 18.09 1.34
N TYR A 119 -0.68 18.05 0.02
CA TYR A 119 0.48 18.35 -0.81
C TYR A 119 0.95 19.80 -0.68
N GLN A 120 0.00 20.74 -0.53
CA GLN A 120 0.28 22.19 -0.41
C GLN A 120 0.83 22.58 0.97
N LEU A 121 0.76 21.69 1.95
CA LEU A 121 1.23 21.98 3.30
C LEU A 121 2.76 22.02 3.40
N PRO A 122 3.31 22.90 4.27
CA PRO A 122 4.71 22.88 4.64
C PRO A 122 5.15 21.51 5.18
N LYS A 123 6.34 21.02 4.79
CA LYS A 123 6.86 19.69 5.17
C LYS A 123 7.58 19.64 6.53
N ASN A 124 7.40 20.68 7.35
CA ASN A 124 7.96 20.80 8.69
C ASN A 124 7.21 19.96 9.75
N ASN A 125 5.98 19.52 9.45
CA ASN A 125 5.20 18.65 10.33
C ASN A 125 4.70 17.41 9.59
N ARG A 126 4.28 16.41 10.37
CA ARG A 126 3.67 15.19 9.83
C ARG A 126 2.27 15.48 9.31
N THR A 127 1.94 14.82 8.21
CA THR A 127 0.61 14.82 7.59
C THR A 127 0.13 13.38 7.47
N ALA A 128 -1.18 13.17 7.56
CA ALA A 128 -1.78 11.91 7.13
C ALA A 128 -3.17 12.15 6.53
N GLU A 129 -3.55 11.21 5.67
CA GLU A 129 -4.93 11.02 5.27
C GLU A 129 -5.54 9.93 6.17
N VAL A 130 -6.67 10.23 6.80
CA VAL A 130 -7.40 9.31 7.68
C VAL A 130 -8.73 8.99 7.03
N LYS A 131 -8.98 7.70 6.79
CA LYS A 131 -10.27 7.21 6.30
C LYS A 131 -11.26 7.18 7.47
N ARG A 132 -12.44 7.76 7.26
CA ARG A 132 -13.56 7.82 8.20
C ARG A 132 -14.81 7.23 7.58
N GLN A 133 -15.66 6.60 8.39
CA GLN A 133 -17.03 6.28 7.99
C GLN A 133 -18.00 7.13 8.80
N ARG A 134 -18.99 7.72 8.12
CA ARG A 134 -20.04 8.54 8.73
C ARG A 134 -21.36 8.27 8.02
N PHE A 135 -22.38 7.83 8.75
CA PHE A 135 -23.70 7.46 8.20
C PHE A 135 -23.63 6.47 7.02
N GLY A 136 -22.76 5.45 7.13
CA GLY A 136 -22.57 4.44 6.07
C GLY A 136 -21.82 4.94 4.83
N LYS A 137 -21.40 6.21 4.79
CA LYS A 137 -20.57 6.79 3.73
C LYS A 137 -19.12 6.88 4.17
N THR A 138 -18.20 6.67 3.23
CA THR A 138 -16.76 6.84 3.47
C THR A 138 -16.38 8.29 3.18
N TYR A 139 -15.63 8.88 4.10
CA TYR A 139 -14.99 10.19 3.97
C TYR A 139 -13.50 10.05 4.29
N TYR A 140 -12.72 11.02 3.85
CA TYR A 140 -11.29 11.11 4.05
C TYR A 140 -10.98 12.44 4.69
N GLN A 141 -10.06 12.44 5.63
CA GLN A 141 -9.66 13.60 6.39
C GLN A 141 -8.16 13.83 6.27
N GLY A 142 -7.77 15.05 5.93
CA GLY A 142 -6.38 15.44 5.90
C GLY A 142 -6.00 16.09 7.23
N VAL A 143 -5.07 15.48 7.96
CA VAL A 143 -4.59 16.03 9.23
C VAL A 143 -3.15 16.50 9.12
N TYR A 144 -2.82 17.53 9.89
CA TYR A 144 -1.52 18.17 9.89
C TYR A 144 -1.06 18.47 11.32
N GLY A 145 0.11 17.94 11.65
CA GLY A 145 0.76 18.11 12.94
C GLY A 145 0.06 17.39 14.10
N SER A 146 0.70 17.46 15.25
CA SER A 146 0.20 16.96 16.52
C SER A 146 0.68 17.89 17.62
N TYR A 147 -0.27 18.38 18.40
CA TYR A 147 -0.07 19.49 19.32
C TYR A 147 -0.62 19.14 20.70
N LYS A 148 0.10 19.52 21.75
CA LYS A 148 -0.32 19.24 23.13
C LYS A 148 -1.43 20.17 23.59
N THR A 149 -1.45 21.39 23.07
CA THR A 149 -2.41 22.42 23.47
C THR A 149 -3.09 23.05 22.25
N LYS A 150 -4.31 23.53 22.45
CA LYS A 150 -5.06 24.25 21.42
C LYS A 150 -4.29 25.47 20.90
N THR A 151 -3.61 26.19 21.78
CA THR A 151 -2.82 27.38 21.42
C THR A 151 -1.70 27.05 20.44
N GLN A 152 -0.98 25.94 20.64
CA GLN A 152 0.06 25.49 19.70
C GLN A 152 -0.53 25.16 18.33
N ALA A 153 -1.69 24.49 18.30
CA ALA A 153 -2.37 24.18 17.05
C ALA A 153 -2.86 25.44 16.33
N LEU A 154 -3.39 26.43 17.05
CA LEU A 154 -3.81 27.71 16.48
C LEU A 154 -2.62 28.50 15.91
N GLN A 155 -1.50 28.54 16.64
CA GLN A 155 -0.28 29.17 16.13
C GLN A 155 0.22 28.49 14.85
N ALA A 156 0.18 27.16 14.80
CA ALA A 156 0.55 26.43 13.59
C ALA A 156 -0.44 26.67 12.44
N LEU A 157 -1.73 26.80 12.73
CA LEU A 157 -2.77 27.12 11.74
C LEU A 157 -2.48 28.46 11.04
N GLU A 158 -2.05 29.48 11.79
CA GLU A 158 -1.72 30.79 11.23
C GLU A 158 -0.53 30.78 10.27
N THR A 159 0.36 29.79 10.41
CA THR A 159 1.52 29.61 9.51
C THR A 159 1.16 28.88 8.21
N LEU A 160 -0.08 28.39 8.07
CA LEU A 160 -0.50 27.69 6.86
C LEU A 160 -0.74 28.67 5.69
N PRO A 161 -0.54 28.21 4.44
CA PRO A 161 -0.90 28.98 3.26
C PRO A 161 -2.38 29.38 3.30
N ASP A 162 -2.70 30.61 2.89
CA ASP A 162 -4.07 31.17 3.01
C ASP A 162 -5.14 30.28 2.35
N ALA A 163 -4.79 29.66 1.22
CA ALA A 163 -5.67 28.73 0.50
C ALA A 163 -6.11 27.52 1.35
N ILE A 164 -5.23 27.02 2.24
CA ILE A 164 -5.53 25.90 3.13
C ILE A 164 -6.10 26.41 4.46
N LYS A 165 -5.55 27.51 4.99
CA LYS A 165 -5.97 28.11 6.25
C LYS A 165 -7.47 28.44 6.27
N ALA A 166 -8.03 28.92 5.16
CA ALA A 166 -9.44 29.27 5.05
C ALA A 166 -10.43 28.12 5.32
N GLN A 167 -10.02 26.88 5.03
CA GLN A 167 -10.84 25.68 5.22
C GLN A 167 -10.34 24.80 6.38
N ALA A 168 -9.16 25.10 6.92
CA ALA A 168 -8.55 24.34 7.98
C ALA A 168 -9.12 24.72 9.35
N LYS A 169 -9.20 23.74 10.26
CA LYS A 169 -9.67 23.94 11.63
C LYS A 169 -8.85 23.11 12.62
N VAL A 170 -8.77 23.60 13.85
CA VAL A 170 -8.17 22.84 14.96
C VAL A 170 -9.19 21.85 15.50
N GLU A 171 -8.80 20.59 15.58
CA GLU A 171 -9.63 19.48 16.07
C GLU A 171 -8.91 18.64 17.12
N TYR A 172 -9.69 17.93 17.94
CA TYR A 172 -9.14 16.93 18.86
C TYR A 172 -8.73 15.68 18.09
N TRP A 173 -7.61 15.07 18.49
CA TRP A 173 -7.16 13.83 17.86
C TRP A 173 -8.19 12.71 18.01
N GLN A 174 -8.82 12.62 19.18
CA GLN A 174 -9.92 11.67 19.41
C GLN A 174 -11.08 11.86 18.42
N HIS A 175 -11.42 13.10 18.05
CA HIS A 175 -12.45 13.34 17.05
C HIS A 175 -12.04 12.85 15.68
N VAL A 176 -10.76 12.95 15.31
CA VAL A 176 -10.24 12.45 14.02
C VAL A 176 -10.46 10.94 13.89
N GLN A 177 -10.22 10.21 14.98
CA GLN A 177 -10.23 8.74 14.99
C GLN A 177 -11.59 8.11 15.28
N ASN A 178 -12.46 8.80 16.00
CA ASN A 178 -13.71 8.21 16.47
C ASN A 178 -14.86 8.36 15.46
N TYR A 179 -15.71 7.32 15.46
CA TYR A 179 -16.95 7.22 14.70
C TYR A 179 -18.09 7.91 15.46
N GLU A 180 -18.91 8.69 14.76
CA GLU A 180 -20.30 9.00 15.14
C GLU A 180 -21.25 8.61 14.00
#